data_AF-A0A3N2EDW5-F1
#
_entry.id   AF-A0A3N2EDW5-F1
#
_cell.length_a   1.000
_cell.length_b   1.000
_cell.length_c   1.000
_cell.angle_alpha   90.00
_cell.angle_beta   90.00
_cell.angle_gamma   90.00
#
_symmetry.space_group_name_H-M   'P 1'
#
loop_
_entity.id
_entity.type
_entity.pdbx_description
1 polymer ?
#
loop_
_entity_poly.entity_id
_entity_poly.type
_entity_poly.pdbx_seq_one_letter_code
_entity_poly.pdbx_strand_id
1 'polypeptide(L)'
;MIKDKFPLLIFLAAILAAASVMTEKIMGRNLFYLSALMTVGYALCHAKALRFKKEELILALFLFLMGSSQLLWAYRFPANAAEIYMADVSYVRTGSYLIIGAVMVPLVSAILRLISVGPGKFINAVLLFGFTYLTLYALHFHFFVSDDRLRIGNSATLSAYLYALYTMVTLYALACVNMRYRQYIIFGVIVFSFWVIFLTQTRSVLLFYPAILIYALLNSNFMSKSKMIALCLVSVLLSVVIIEIAFPSIKTRAVDAVTELSEYQSDNNTSLGARLSMWHTGLYEIYRHPTGVSAQQRYDILLQLMQEKEQGNPEGIRNMVYHLHNDLIETMSLQGAISGVILLGLYAAMLFYVHRKRVLSCATMFVCAPVILFGLVDTLFIHDRFIVMFIVCLVICAGLQRVKQAQP
;
A
#
# COMPACT_ATOMS: atom_id res chain seq x y z
N MET A 1 17.75 14.18 -27.97
CA MET A 1 18.25 14.49 -26.61
C MET A 1 17.16 14.96 -25.63
N ILE A 2 16.32 15.97 -25.95
CA ILE A 2 15.20 16.38 -25.05
C ILE A 2 14.10 15.31 -24.99
N LYS A 3 13.78 14.68 -26.13
CA LYS A 3 12.74 13.65 -26.28
C LYS A 3 12.96 12.42 -25.37
N ASP A 4 14.21 12.06 -25.10
CA ASP A 4 14.59 10.90 -24.29
C ASP A 4 14.68 11.22 -22.79
N LYS A 5 14.91 12.49 -22.43
CA LYS A 5 15.08 12.93 -21.04
C LYS A 5 13.77 13.35 -20.38
N PHE A 6 12.79 13.84 -21.14
CA PHE A 6 11.51 14.30 -20.57
C PHE A 6 10.78 13.21 -19.75
N PRO A 7 10.70 11.95 -20.19
CA PRO A 7 10.05 10.92 -19.38
C PRO A 7 10.75 10.65 -18.04
N LEU A 8 12.04 10.97 -17.89
CA LEU A 8 12.73 10.87 -16.59
C LEU A 8 12.16 11.87 -15.58
N LEU A 9 11.69 13.03 -16.03
CA LEU A 9 11.03 14.00 -15.15
C LEU A 9 9.69 13.49 -14.64
N ILE A 10 8.96 12.70 -15.43
CA ILE A 10 7.72 12.02 -14.98
C ILE A 10 8.05 11.10 -13.79
N PHE A 11 9.10 10.28 -13.91
CA PHE A 11 9.56 9.41 -12.83
C PHE A 11 10.08 10.19 -11.63
N LEU A 12 10.82 11.28 -11.85
CA LEU A 12 11.30 12.14 -10.78
C LEU A 12 10.11 12.68 -9.96
N ALA A 13 9.13 13.30 -10.63
CA ALA A 13 7.94 13.82 -9.97
C ALA A 13 7.14 12.72 -9.25
N ALA A 14 6.97 11.54 -9.88
CA ALA A 14 6.27 10.41 -9.27
C ALA A 14 6.98 9.89 -8.01
N ILE A 15 8.29 9.66 -8.07
CA ILE A 15 9.06 9.14 -6.93
C ILE A 15 9.11 10.17 -5.80
N LEU A 16 9.30 11.45 -6.12
CA LEU A 16 9.24 12.53 -5.12
C LEU A 16 7.84 12.66 -4.52
N ALA A 17 6.78 12.42 -5.30
CA ALA A 17 5.41 12.37 -4.76
C ALA A 17 5.28 11.25 -3.73
N ALA A 18 5.74 10.03 -4.03
CA ALA A 18 5.72 8.91 -3.09
C ALA A 18 6.58 9.16 -1.84
N ALA A 19 7.77 9.76 -1.99
CA ALA A 19 8.65 10.06 -0.86
C ALA A 19 8.07 11.17 0.05
N SER A 20 7.41 12.17 -0.53
CA SER A 20 6.85 13.29 0.24
C SER A 20 5.44 13.03 0.78
N VAL A 21 4.60 12.22 0.11
CA VAL A 21 3.20 12.01 0.54
C VAL A 21 3.07 11.45 1.96
N MET A 22 4.09 10.71 2.40
CA MET A 22 4.17 10.22 3.77
C MET A 22 4.41 11.34 4.78
N THR A 23 5.38 12.23 4.52
CA THR A 23 5.80 13.30 5.45
C THR A 23 4.91 14.54 5.35
N GLU A 24 4.59 14.97 4.14
CA GLU A 24 3.77 16.15 3.85
C GLU A 24 2.78 15.85 2.71
N LYS A 25 1.50 15.81 3.07
CA LYS A 25 0.40 15.38 2.21
C LYS A 25 0.21 16.26 0.98
N ILE A 26 0.31 17.58 1.14
CA ILE A 26 -0.01 18.55 0.09
C ILE A 26 1.03 18.50 -1.02
N MET A 27 2.31 18.48 -0.65
CA MET A 27 3.46 18.35 -1.54
C MET A 27 3.40 17.04 -2.31
N GLY A 28 3.17 15.92 -1.61
CA GLY A 28 3.02 14.62 -2.25
C GLY A 28 1.90 14.59 -3.28
N ARG A 29 0.73 15.15 -2.94
CA ARG A 29 -0.40 15.29 -3.87
C ARG A 29 -0.06 16.16 -5.07
N ASN A 30 0.53 17.33 -4.86
CA ASN A 30 0.83 18.27 -5.92
C ASN A 30 1.88 17.71 -6.90
N LEU A 31 2.89 16.99 -6.39
CA LEU A 31 3.87 16.28 -7.21
C LEU A 31 3.24 15.11 -7.98
N PHE A 32 2.27 14.41 -7.37
CA PHE A 32 1.50 13.36 -8.04
C PHE A 32 0.70 13.94 -9.21
N TYR A 33 -0.01 15.05 -9.00
CA TYR A 33 -0.72 15.75 -10.07
C TYR A 33 0.22 16.27 -11.15
N LEU A 34 1.38 16.84 -10.77
CA LEU A 34 2.40 17.27 -11.73
C LEU A 34 2.86 16.10 -12.60
N SER A 35 3.17 14.95 -12.00
CA SER A 35 3.57 13.74 -12.73
C SER A 35 2.48 13.25 -13.69
N ALA A 36 1.22 13.27 -13.25
CA ALA A 36 0.07 12.93 -14.09
C ALA A 36 -0.10 13.89 -15.27
N LEU A 37 -0.02 15.21 -15.04
CA LEU A 37 -0.10 16.23 -16.09
C LEU A 37 1.05 16.08 -17.11
N MET A 38 2.28 15.88 -16.65
CA MET A 38 3.43 15.63 -17.52
C MET A 38 3.25 14.35 -18.36
N THR A 39 2.68 13.30 -17.76
CA THR A 39 2.38 12.04 -18.46
C THR A 39 1.38 12.26 -19.59
N VAL A 40 0.25 12.92 -19.29
CA VAL A 40 -0.78 13.22 -20.29
C VAL A 40 -0.24 14.16 -21.38
N GLY A 41 0.45 15.23 -21.00
CA GLY A 41 1.03 16.18 -21.95
C GLY A 41 2.01 15.51 -22.93
N TYR A 42 2.91 14.65 -22.44
CA TYR A 42 3.83 13.92 -23.31
C TYR A 42 3.10 12.92 -24.21
N ALA A 43 2.10 12.22 -23.68
CA ALA A 43 1.28 11.28 -24.43
C ALA A 43 0.53 11.96 -25.58
N LEU A 44 -0.05 13.14 -25.35
CA LEU A 44 -0.74 13.91 -26.39
C LEU A 44 0.20 14.31 -27.53
N CYS A 45 1.40 14.79 -27.23
CA CYS A 45 2.41 15.13 -28.23
C CYS A 45 2.89 13.92 -29.08
N HIS A 46 2.69 12.69 -28.58
CA HIS A 46 3.16 11.45 -29.21
C HIS A 46 2.05 10.43 -29.45
N ALA A 47 0.78 10.86 -29.50
CA ALA A 47 -0.38 9.97 -29.45
C ALA A 47 -0.36 8.86 -30.50
N LYS A 48 0.06 9.18 -31.74
CA LYS A 48 0.15 8.23 -32.86
C LYS A 48 1.19 7.12 -32.66
N ALA A 49 2.19 7.34 -31.81
CA ALA A 49 3.26 6.40 -31.54
C ALA A 49 2.95 5.47 -30.35
N LEU A 50 1.96 5.81 -29.53
CA LEU A 50 1.63 5.03 -28.33
C LEU A 50 1.03 3.69 -28.70
N ARG A 51 1.56 2.64 -28.07
CA ARG A 51 1.05 1.27 -28.16
C ARG A 51 0.73 0.79 -26.76
N PHE A 52 -0.45 0.22 -26.55
CA PHE A 52 -0.90 -0.30 -25.25
C PHE A 52 -0.96 -1.83 -25.28
N LYS A 53 -0.70 -2.47 -24.14
CA LYS A 53 -0.85 -3.91 -23.99
C LYS A 53 -2.13 -4.27 -23.23
N LYS A 54 -2.68 -5.45 -23.51
CA LYS A 54 -3.93 -5.93 -22.89
C LYS A 54 -3.85 -5.93 -21.36
N GLU A 55 -2.74 -6.38 -20.79
CA GLU A 55 -2.56 -6.43 -19.34
C GLU A 55 -2.53 -5.05 -18.67
N GLU A 56 -2.04 -4.02 -19.38
CA GLU A 56 -2.03 -2.64 -18.88
C GLU A 56 -3.44 -2.05 -18.91
N LEU A 57 -4.20 -2.35 -19.96
CA LEU A 57 -5.59 -1.90 -20.10
C LEU A 57 -6.53 -2.59 -19.11
N ILE A 58 -6.30 -3.87 -18.79
CA ILE A 58 -7.09 -4.57 -17.76
C ILE A 58 -6.82 -3.96 -16.38
N LEU A 59 -5.56 -3.72 -16.03
CA LEU A 59 -5.23 -3.04 -14.77
C LEU A 59 -5.84 -1.62 -14.71
N ALA A 60 -5.73 -0.86 -15.80
CA ALA A 60 -6.35 0.46 -15.93
C ALA A 60 -7.88 0.40 -15.76
N LEU A 61 -8.54 -0.59 -16.36
CA LEU A 61 -9.98 -0.80 -16.22
C LEU A 61 -10.38 -1.00 -14.76
N PHE A 62 -9.69 -1.87 -14.02
CA PHE A 62 -10.04 -2.11 -12.62
C PHE A 62 -9.69 -0.94 -11.70
N LEU A 63 -8.62 -0.19 -11.98
CA LEU A 63 -8.36 1.08 -11.30
C LEU A 63 -9.50 2.08 -11.55
N PHE A 64 -9.97 2.17 -12.80
CA PHE A 64 -11.08 3.04 -13.18
C PHE A 64 -12.39 2.62 -12.52
N LEU A 65 -12.71 1.32 -12.53
CA LEU A 65 -13.92 0.79 -11.89
C LEU A 65 -13.90 1.03 -10.38
N MET A 66 -12.76 0.82 -9.71
CA MET A 66 -12.65 1.06 -8.27
C MET A 66 -12.79 2.56 -7.96
N GLY A 67 -12.13 3.43 -8.74
CA GLY A 67 -12.26 4.88 -8.57
C GLY A 67 -13.69 5.36 -8.83
N SER A 68 -14.34 4.82 -9.86
CA SER A 68 -15.73 5.13 -10.19
C SER A 68 -16.67 4.65 -9.11
N SER A 69 -16.46 3.47 -8.54
CA SER A 69 -17.24 2.95 -7.40
C SER A 69 -17.21 3.91 -6.22
N GLN A 70 -16.03 4.39 -5.84
CA GLN A 70 -15.86 5.34 -4.73
C GLN A 70 -16.54 6.68 -5.01
N LEU A 71 -16.43 7.21 -6.23
CA LEU A 71 -17.06 8.47 -6.62
C LEU A 71 -18.59 8.34 -6.76
N LEU A 72 -19.08 7.23 -7.31
CA LEU A 72 -20.52 6.95 -7.42
C LEU A 72 -21.17 6.78 -6.06
N TRP A 73 -20.49 6.11 -5.12
CA TRP A 73 -20.93 6.02 -3.74
C TRP A 73 -21.02 7.41 -3.09
N ALA A 74 -19.97 8.24 -3.21
CA ALA A 74 -19.97 9.59 -2.65
C ALA A 74 -21.01 10.52 -3.31
N TYR A 75 -21.33 10.29 -4.59
CA TYR A 75 -22.42 10.99 -5.27
C TYR A 75 -23.80 10.55 -4.78
N ARG A 76 -24.00 9.23 -4.59
CA ARG A 76 -25.26 8.65 -4.11
C ARG A 76 -25.54 9.01 -2.65
N PHE A 77 -24.49 9.09 -1.83
CA PHE A 77 -24.55 9.37 -0.41
C PHE A 77 -23.66 10.57 -0.08
N PRO A 78 -24.09 11.80 -0.39
CA PRO A 78 -23.32 13.00 -0.08
C PRO A 78 -23.17 13.18 1.43
N ALA A 79 -22.03 13.75 1.83
CA ALA A 79 -21.73 14.03 3.23
C ALA A 79 -22.80 14.92 3.87
N ASN A 80 -23.27 14.55 5.06
CA ASN A 80 -24.10 15.45 5.87
C ASN A 80 -23.19 16.45 6.59
N ALA A 81 -23.52 17.74 6.52
CA ALA A 81 -22.74 18.79 7.17
C ALA A 81 -22.69 18.65 8.71
N ALA A 82 -23.70 18.00 9.31
CA ALA A 82 -23.77 17.77 10.75
C ALA A 82 -22.89 16.60 11.23
N GLU A 83 -22.66 15.59 10.39
CA GLU A 83 -22.01 14.32 10.75
C GLU A 83 -21.12 13.86 9.60
N ILE A 84 -19.84 14.23 9.66
CA ILE A 84 -18.85 13.92 8.61
C ILE A 84 -18.01 12.73 9.05
N TYR A 85 -18.10 11.63 8.32
CA TYR A 85 -17.26 10.45 8.53
C TYR A 85 -16.01 10.48 7.65
N MET A 86 -15.02 9.68 8.05
CA MET A 86 -13.77 9.56 7.30
C MET A 86 -14.01 9.12 5.84
N ALA A 87 -14.96 8.22 5.61
CA ALA A 87 -15.35 7.73 4.29
C ALA A 87 -15.85 8.86 3.37
N ASP A 88 -16.69 9.76 3.89
CA ASP A 88 -17.32 10.83 3.12
C ASP A 88 -16.28 11.77 2.48
N VAL A 89 -15.23 12.10 3.22
CA VAL A 89 -14.17 12.99 2.74
C VAL A 89 -13.11 12.23 1.95
N SER A 90 -12.85 10.97 2.31
CA SER A 90 -11.71 10.23 1.76
C SER A 90 -12.02 9.59 0.43
N TYR A 91 -13.22 9.03 0.22
CA TYR A 91 -13.56 8.34 -1.01
C TYR A 91 -13.66 9.24 -2.24
N VAL A 92 -14.02 10.51 -2.06
CA VAL A 92 -13.93 11.51 -3.13
C VAL A 92 -12.48 11.67 -3.62
N ARG A 93 -11.52 11.74 -2.69
CA ARG A 93 -10.10 11.92 -3.00
C ARG A 93 -9.46 10.65 -3.55
N THR A 94 -9.63 9.53 -2.85
CA THR A 94 -9.07 8.24 -3.29
C THR A 94 -9.65 7.82 -4.62
N GLY A 95 -10.94 8.03 -4.83
CA GLY A 95 -11.62 7.75 -6.09
C GLY A 95 -11.03 8.57 -7.23
N SER A 96 -10.86 9.88 -7.03
CA SER A 96 -10.20 10.77 -8.00
C SER A 96 -8.77 10.32 -8.33
N TYR A 97 -7.98 9.93 -7.32
CA TYR A 97 -6.61 9.47 -7.54
C TYR A 97 -6.57 8.14 -8.29
N LEU A 98 -7.49 7.21 -8.01
CA LEU A 98 -7.61 5.95 -8.76
C LEU A 98 -7.95 6.19 -10.24
N ILE A 99 -8.84 7.15 -10.54
CA ILE A 99 -9.12 7.56 -11.93
C ILE A 99 -7.86 8.11 -12.61
N ILE A 100 -7.09 8.96 -11.92
CA ILE A 100 -5.82 9.46 -12.43
C ILE A 100 -4.84 8.30 -12.67
N GLY A 101 -4.76 7.35 -11.73
CA GLY A 101 -3.94 6.15 -11.86
C GLY A 101 -4.32 5.27 -13.05
N ALA A 102 -5.62 5.10 -13.31
CA ALA A 102 -6.14 4.36 -14.45
C ALA A 102 -5.66 4.92 -15.79
N VAL A 103 -5.49 6.24 -15.88
CA VAL A 103 -4.91 6.90 -17.06
C VAL A 103 -3.38 6.83 -17.04
N MET A 104 -2.77 7.15 -15.90
CA MET A 104 -1.32 7.31 -15.77
C MET A 104 -0.54 6.01 -15.99
N VAL A 105 -0.97 4.89 -15.40
CA VAL A 105 -0.27 3.59 -15.47
C VAL A 105 -0.09 3.06 -16.91
N PRO A 106 -1.14 2.96 -17.75
CA PRO A 106 -0.98 2.51 -19.13
C PRO A 106 -0.23 3.55 -19.99
N LEU A 107 -0.42 4.85 -19.74
CA LEU A 107 0.29 5.90 -20.49
C LEU A 107 1.79 5.86 -20.23
N VAL A 108 2.23 5.80 -18.96
CA VAL A 108 3.67 5.69 -18.66
C VAL A 108 4.26 4.43 -19.29
N SER A 109 3.53 3.30 -19.21
CA SER A 109 3.95 2.06 -19.85
C SER A 109 4.15 2.21 -21.36
N ALA A 110 3.27 2.95 -22.04
CA ALA A 110 3.36 3.25 -23.47
C ALA A 110 4.50 4.23 -23.79
N ILE A 111 4.67 5.29 -23.00
CA ILE A 111 5.75 6.28 -23.15
C ILE A 111 7.12 5.62 -23.02
N LEU A 112 7.29 4.74 -22.05
CA LEU A 112 8.54 4.00 -21.84
C LEU A 112 8.97 3.16 -23.04
N ARG A 113 8.03 2.72 -23.88
CA ARG A 113 8.32 1.99 -25.11
C ARG A 113 8.89 2.90 -26.21
N LEU A 114 8.71 4.21 -26.11
CA LEU A 114 9.20 5.19 -27.09
C LEU A 114 10.64 5.63 -26.84
N ILE A 115 11.13 5.48 -25.61
CA ILE A 115 12.49 5.89 -25.21
C ILE A 115 13.49 4.88 -25.82
N SER A 116 14.79 5.16 -25.87
CA SER A 116 15.83 4.17 -26.24
C SER A 116 16.63 3.68 -25.01
N VAL A 117 16.86 4.58 -24.06
CA VAL A 117 17.66 4.34 -22.84
C VAL A 117 16.81 3.76 -21.71
N GLY A 118 17.33 2.71 -21.05
CA GLY A 118 16.71 2.15 -19.84
C GLY A 118 16.86 3.09 -18.64
N PRO A 119 15.76 3.63 -18.05
CA PRO A 119 15.81 4.62 -16.98
C PRO A 119 16.23 4.05 -15.61
N GLY A 120 16.55 2.75 -15.51
CA GLY A 120 16.63 2.06 -14.23
C GLY A 120 17.70 2.58 -13.27
N LYS A 121 18.88 3.00 -13.74
CA LYS A 121 19.90 3.60 -12.86
C LYS A 121 19.42 4.92 -12.25
N PHE A 122 18.74 5.75 -13.05
CA PHE A 122 18.15 7.00 -12.60
C PHE A 122 17.02 6.74 -11.58
N ILE A 123 16.08 5.85 -11.92
CA ILE A 123 14.99 5.45 -11.01
C ILE A 123 15.55 4.93 -9.68
N ASN A 124 16.59 4.10 -9.71
CA ASN A 124 17.26 3.61 -8.50
C ASN A 124 17.86 4.73 -7.65
N ALA A 125 18.58 5.66 -8.28
CA ALA A 125 19.20 6.78 -7.56
C ALA A 125 18.16 7.65 -6.86
N VAL A 126 17.06 7.98 -7.55
CA VAL A 126 15.98 8.80 -6.98
C VAL A 126 15.21 8.03 -5.89
N LEU A 127 14.97 6.72 -6.08
CA LEU A 127 14.34 5.89 -5.05
C LEU A 127 15.18 5.79 -3.79
N LEU A 128 16.48 5.53 -3.93
CA LEU A 128 17.42 5.51 -2.81
C LEU A 128 17.47 6.86 -2.09
N PHE A 129 17.49 7.97 -2.83
CA PHE A 129 17.43 9.31 -2.25
C PHE A 129 16.15 9.49 -1.41
N GLY A 130 14.98 9.13 -1.96
CA GLY A 130 13.72 9.21 -1.22
C GLY A 130 13.65 8.23 -0.04
N PHE A 131 14.26 7.04 -0.13
CA PHE A 131 14.37 6.09 0.99
C PHE A 131 15.23 6.66 2.11
N THR A 132 16.38 7.25 1.78
CA THR A 132 17.26 7.92 2.74
C THR A 132 16.54 9.10 3.38
N TYR A 133 15.85 9.94 2.59
CA TYR A 133 15.04 11.05 3.11
C TYR A 133 13.97 10.56 4.11
N LEU A 134 13.18 9.55 3.73
CA LEU A 134 12.13 8.99 4.59
C LEU A 134 12.71 8.40 5.88
N THR A 135 13.83 7.69 5.79
CA THR A 135 14.50 7.08 6.95
C THR A 135 15.03 8.14 7.90
N LEU A 136 15.75 9.14 7.39
CA LEU A 136 16.26 10.24 8.21
C LEU A 136 15.12 11.04 8.84
N TYR A 137 14.05 11.31 8.09
CA TYR A 137 12.86 11.97 8.62
C TYR A 137 12.21 11.16 9.74
N ALA A 138 12.05 9.85 9.54
CA ALA A 138 11.45 8.96 10.53
C ALA A 138 12.24 8.90 11.83
N LEU A 139 13.57 8.76 11.73
CA LEU A 139 14.46 8.73 12.89
C LEU A 139 14.48 10.10 13.58
N HIS A 140 14.55 11.19 12.83
CA HIS A 140 14.46 12.53 13.39
C HIS A 140 13.15 12.75 14.15
N PHE A 141 12.03 12.36 13.55
CA PHE A 141 10.71 12.51 14.17
C PHE A 141 10.60 11.71 15.48
N HIS A 142 11.07 10.47 15.50
CA HIS A 142 11.05 9.66 16.71
C HIS A 142 11.96 10.23 17.81
N PHE A 143 13.23 10.49 17.52
CA PHE A 143 14.18 10.85 18.57
C PHE A 143 14.10 12.30 19.05
N PHE A 144 13.53 13.21 18.25
CA PHE A 144 13.53 14.65 18.59
C PHE A 144 12.14 15.27 18.67
N VAL A 145 11.07 14.60 18.22
CA VAL A 145 9.71 15.17 18.22
C VAL A 145 8.76 14.37 19.11
N SER A 146 8.86 13.04 19.13
CA SER A 146 7.93 12.20 19.89
C SER A 146 8.56 10.88 20.34
N ASP A 147 8.62 10.68 21.65
CA ASP A 147 9.05 9.42 22.29
C ASP A 147 8.03 8.26 22.15
N ASP A 148 6.85 8.54 21.59
CA ASP A 148 5.83 7.52 21.34
C ASP A 148 6.12 6.69 20.08
N ARG A 149 5.33 5.62 19.88
CA ARG A 149 5.36 4.84 18.63
C ARG A 149 5.31 5.77 17.41
N LEU A 150 6.14 5.48 16.41
CA LEU A 150 6.34 6.33 15.25
C LEU A 150 5.04 6.55 14.46
N ARG A 151 4.63 7.81 14.32
CA ARG A 151 3.42 8.27 13.61
C ARG A 151 3.75 9.45 12.71
N ILE A 152 3.98 9.20 11.42
CA ILE A 152 4.39 10.23 10.47
C ILE A 152 3.15 10.78 9.75
N GLY A 153 2.67 11.92 10.22
CA GLY A 153 1.57 12.68 9.64
C GLY A 153 0.19 12.01 9.64
N ASN A 154 0.07 10.75 10.10
CA ASN A 154 -1.18 10.00 10.27
C ASN A 154 -0.96 8.86 11.29
N SER A 155 -1.85 7.86 11.32
CA SER A 155 -1.72 6.66 12.16
C SER A 155 -0.37 5.95 11.97
N ALA A 156 0.06 5.25 13.04
CA ALA A 156 1.27 4.44 13.01
C ALA A 156 1.15 3.30 11.98
N THR A 157 -0.06 2.76 11.81
CA THR A 157 -0.35 1.69 10.84
C THR A 157 -0.15 2.16 9.41
N LEU A 158 -0.73 3.31 9.03
CA LEU A 158 -0.53 3.85 7.68
C LEU A 158 0.93 4.22 7.43
N SER A 159 1.61 4.77 8.44
CA SER A 159 3.05 5.08 8.35
C SER A 159 3.88 3.83 8.04
N ALA A 160 3.58 2.71 8.71
CA ALA A 160 4.22 1.43 8.48
C ALA A 160 3.93 0.88 7.08
N TYR A 161 2.67 0.94 6.60
CA TYR A 161 2.31 0.47 5.26
C TYR A 161 2.98 1.27 4.15
N LEU A 162 2.96 2.61 4.25
CA LEU A 162 3.59 3.50 3.27
C LEU A 162 5.09 3.27 3.21
N TYR A 163 5.75 3.20 4.37
CA TYR A 163 7.19 3.00 4.45
C TYR A 163 7.60 1.60 3.96
N ALA A 164 6.85 0.55 4.32
CA ALA A 164 7.07 -0.81 3.82
C ALA A 164 6.90 -0.88 2.29
N LEU A 165 5.85 -0.26 1.73
CA LEU A 165 5.61 -0.26 0.29
C LEU A 165 6.71 0.51 -0.47
N TYR A 166 7.13 1.67 0.04
CA TYR A 166 8.25 2.43 -0.52
C TYR A 166 9.57 1.64 -0.47
N THR A 167 9.82 0.95 0.64
CA THR A 167 10.99 0.08 0.80
C THR A 167 10.96 -1.05 -0.21
N MET A 168 9.83 -1.75 -0.33
CA MET A 168 9.70 -2.89 -1.24
C MET A 168 9.89 -2.48 -2.70
N VAL A 169 9.34 -1.34 -3.14
CA VAL A 169 9.59 -0.84 -4.51
C VAL A 169 11.06 -0.41 -4.72
N THR A 170 11.71 0.11 -3.68
CA THR A 170 13.16 0.42 -3.72
C THR A 170 14.00 -0.85 -3.86
N LEU A 171 13.68 -1.91 -3.11
CA LEU A 171 14.33 -3.21 -3.23
C LEU A 171 14.09 -3.84 -4.60
N TYR A 172 12.87 -3.74 -5.14
CA TYR A 172 12.56 -4.16 -6.50
C TYR A 172 13.37 -3.39 -7.55
N ALA A 173 13.58 -2.08 -7.37
CA ALA A 173 14.41 -1.29 -8.27
C ALA A 173 15.87 -1.72 -8.25
N LEU A 174 16.43 -1.94 -7.06
CA LEU A 174 17.82 -2.38 -6.88
C LEU A 174 18.03 -3.75 -7.52
N ALA A 175 17.05 -4.62 -7.37
CA ALA A 175 16.98 -5.92 -8.01
C ALA A 175 17.06 -5.88 -9.54
N CYS A 176 16.52 -4.83 -10.17
CA CYS A 176 16.44 -4.72 -11.64
C CYS A 176 17.70 -4.13 -12.29
N VAL A 177 18.69 -3.68 -11.51
CA VAL A 177 19.89 -3.00 -12.04
C VAL A 177 21.17 -3.62 -11.48
N ASN A 178 22.23 -3.66 -12.29
CA ASN A 178 23.57 -4.04 -11.83
C ASN A 178 24.32 -2.80 -11.34
N MET A 179 24.77 -2.82 -10.08
CA MET A 179 25.54 -1.76 -9.43
C MET A 179 26.71 -2.36 -8.64
N ARG A 180 27.87 -1.69 -8.62
CA ARG A 180 29.11 -2.18 -7.99
C ARG A 180 28.94 -2.55 -6.52
N TYR A 181 28.14 -1.79 -5.77
CA TYR A 181 27.89 -1.99 -4.34
C TYR A 181 26.46 -2.45 -4.03
N ARG A 182 25.76 -3.05 -5.01
CA ARG A 182 24.32 -3.40 -4.91
C ARG A 182 23.97 -4.16 -3.63
N GLN A 183 24.76 -5.19 -3.29
CA GLN A 183 24.47 -6.07 -2.16
C GLN A 183 24.54 -5.32 -0.81
N TYR A 184 25.54 -4.45 -0.64
CA TYR A 184 25.67 -3.61 0.56
C TYR A 184 24.55 -2.58 0.67
N ILE A 185 24.13 -2.00 -0.46
CA ILE A 185 23.00 -1.06 -0.50
C ILE A 185 21.70 -1.78 -0.12
N ILE A 186 21.43 -2.96 -0.71
CA ILE A 186 20.26 -3.78 -0.35
C ILE A 186 20.27 -4.11 1.14
N PHE A 187 21.42 -4.50 1.69
CA PHE A 187 21.56 -4.78 3.12
C PHE A 187 21.22 -3.55 3.98
N GLY A 188 21.77 -2.38 3.64
CA GLY A 188 21.47 -1.13 4.34
C GLY A 188 19.97 -0.80 4.29
N VAL A 189 19.34 -0.90 3.12
CA VAL A 189 17.90 -0.67 2.96
C VAL A 189 17.10 -1.62 3.85
N ILE A 190 17.43 -2.91 3.87
CA ILE A 190 16.75 -3.89 4.73
C ILE A 190 16.91 -3.51 6.21
N VAL A 191 18.14 -3.28 6.69
CA VAL A 191 18.40 -2.97 8.11
C VAL A 191 17.65 -1.71 8.57
N PHE A 192 17.80 -0.61 7.84
CA PHE A 192 17.11 0.65 8.17
C PHE A 192 15.59 0.49 8.08
N SER A 193 15.12 -0.31 7.13
CA SER A 193 13.68 -0.51 7.00
C SER A 193 13.07 -1.28 8.16
N PHE A 194 13.75 -2.33 8.63
CA PHE A 194 13.34 -3.06 9.82
C PHE A 194 13.33 -2.15 11.04
N TRP A 195 14.35 -1.29 11.20
CA TRP A 195 14.40 -0.34 12.30
C TRP A 195 13.21 0.61 12.27
N VAL A 196 12.94 1.29 11.15
CA VAL A 196 11.82 2.23 11.06
C VAL A 196 10.47 1.53 11.24
N ILE A 197 10.26 0.36 10.61
CA ILE A 197 9.03 -0.43 10.77
C ILE A 197 8.84 -0.84 12.24
N PHE A 198 9.91 -1.23 12.93
CA PHE A 198 9.88 -1.57 14.34
C PHE A 198 9.43 -0.39 15.21
N LEU A 199 9.93 0.83 14.94
CA LEU A 199 9.50 2.03 15.66
C LEU A 199 8.01 2.33 15.51
N THR A 200 7.35 1.87 14.43
CA THR A 200 5.89 2.04 14.26
C THR A 200 5.06 1.13 15.16
N GLN A 201 5.65 0.06 15.68
CA GLN A 201 4.96 -0.98 16.47
C GLN A 201 3.72 -1.59 15.76
N THR A 202 3.71 -1.59 14.43
CA THR A 202 2.58 -2.11 13.65
C THR A 202 2.72 -3.62 13.42
N ARG A 203 1.97 -4.41 14.20
CA ARG A 203 2.05 -5.89 14.23
C ARG A 203 1.88 -6.55 12.85
N SER A 204 0.89 -6.10 12.07
CA SER A 204 0.63 -6.64 10.72
C SER A 204 1.84 -6.49 9.80
N VAL A 205 2.48 -5.32 9.81
CA VAL A 205 3.68 -5.08 9.01
C VAL A 205 4.87 -5.86 9.56
N LEU A 206 5.07 -5.89 10.87
CA LEU A 206 6.13 -6.66 11.51
C LEU A 206 6.06 -8.16 11.20
N LEU A 207 4.85 -8.69 10.94
CA LEU A 207 4.67 -10.09 10.54
C LEU A 207 4.83 -10.29 9.03
N PHE A 208 4.11 -9.52 8.21
CA PHE A 208 4.06 -9.76 6.77
C PHE A 208 5.27 -9.23 6.02
N TYR A 209 5.85 -8.09 6.43
CA TYR A 209 7.03 -7.52 5.75
C TYR A 209 8.22 -8.51 5.72
N PRO A 210 8.63 -9.14 6.84
CA PRO A 210 9.70 -10.11 6.83
C PRO A 210 9.35 -11.38 6.06
N ALA A 211 8.11 -11.86 6.16
CA ALA A 211 7.66 -13.04 5.43
C ALA A 211 7.72 -12.83 3.90
N ILE A 212 7.23 -11.68 3.43
CA ILE A 212 7.31 -11.27 2.02
C ILE A 212 8.78 -11.15 1.59
N LEU A 213 9.62 -10.53 2.42
CA LEU A 213 11.05 -10.38 2.14
C LEU A 213 11.74 -11.75 2.03
N ILE A 214 11.59 -12.63 3.01
CA ILE A 214 12.17 -13.99 3.01
C ILE A 214 11.72 -14.75 1.76
N TYR A 215 10.42 -14.77 1.49
CA TYR A 215 9.87 -15.45 0.32
C TYR A 215 10.43 -14.86 -0.99
N ALA A 216 10.58 -13.52 -1.06
CA ALA A 216 11.19 -12.85 -2.20
C ALA A 216 12.65 -13.20 -2.40
N LEU A 217 13.39 -13.31 -1.30
CA LEU A 217 14.79 -13.67 -1.31
C LEU A 217 14.96 -15.13 -1.75
N LEU A 218 14.18 -16.07 -1.23
CA LEU A 218 14.27 -17.50 -1.56
C LEU A 218 13.96 -17.81 -3.04
N ASN A 219 13.01 -17.09 -3.63
CA ASN A 219 12.57 -17.28 -5.01
C ASN A 219 13.30 -16.41 -6.03
N SER A 220 14.30 -15.65 -5.57
CA SER A 220 15.10 -14.81 -6.44
C SER A 220 16.50 -15.39 -6.67
N ASN A 221 17.05 -15.14 -7.87
CA ASN A 221 18.45 -15.40 -8.16
C ASN A 221 19.37 -14.24 -7.70
N PHE A 222 19.00 -13.46 -6.66
CA PHE A 222 19.69 -12.20 -6.30
C PHE A 222 21.11 -12.38 -5.71
N MET A 223 21.35 -13.50 -5.02
CA MET A 223 22.62 -13.88 -4.39
C MET A 223 22.64 -15.41 -4.16
N SER A 224 23.76 -15.98 -3.72
CA SER A 224 23.76 -17.39 -3.31
C SER A 224 22.80 -17.58 -2.13
N LYS A 225 21.94 -18.62 -2.22
CA LYS A 225 20.88 -18.90 -1.24
C LYS A 225 21.42 -18.88 0.20
N SER A 226 22.63 -19.39 0.41
CA SER A 226 23.26 -19.49 1.74
C SER A 226 23.62 -18.13 2.35
N LYS A 227 24.20 -17.20 1.59
CA LYS A 227 24.56 -15.85 2.10
C LYS A 227 23.33 -14.98 2.33
N MET A 228 22.28 -15.14 1.51
CA MET A 228 21.01 -14.44 1.69
C MET A 228 20.22 -14.93 2.89
N ILE A 229 20.13 -16.25 3.07
CA ILE A 229 19.45 -16.86 4.22
C ILE A 229 20.16 -16.44 5.50
N ALA A 230 21.49 -16.47 5.55
CA ALA A 230 22.25 -15.98 6.70
C ALA A 230 21.95 -14.50 7.00
N LEU A 231 21.93 -13.63 5.98
CA LEU A 231 21.66 -12.20 6.16
C LEU A 231 20.23 -11.93 6.64
N CYS A 232 19.26 -12.65 6.09
CA CYS A 232 17.86 -12.53 6.46
C CYS A 232 17.63 -13.09 7.87
N LEU A 233 18.22 -14.24 8.20
CA LEU A 233 18.21 -14.81 9.55
C LEU A 233 18.85 -13.86 10.56
N VAL A 234 19.98 -13.23 10.23
CA VAL A 234 20.62 -12.23 11.09
C VAL A 234 19.72 -11.01 11.27
N SER A 235 19.08 -10.50 10.21
CA SER A 235 18.14 -9.37 10.34
C SER A 235 16.89 -9.71 11.14
N VAL A 236 16.36 -10.94 10.98
CA VAL A 236 15.21 -11.45 11.73
C VAL A 236 15.60 -11.72 13.17
N LEU A 237 16.77 -12.32 13.44
CA LEU A 237 17.29 -12.49 14.79
C LEU A 237 17.50 -11.14 15.47
N LEU A 238 18.12 -10.17 14.79
CA LEU A 238 18.26 -8.81 15.31
C LEU A 238 16.89 -8.20 15.62
N SER A 239 15.92 -8.38 14.73
CA SER A 239 14.56 -7.90 14.95
C SER A 239 13.93 -8.59 16.16
N VAL A 240 14.02 -9.92 16.27
CA VAL A 240 13.48 -10.72 17.38
C VAL A 240 14.15 -10.36 18.70
N VAL A 241 15.48 -10.26 18.74
CA VAL A 241 16.26 -9.86 19.91
C VAL A 241 15.92 -8.43 20.34
N ILE A 242 15.76 -7.50 19.38
CA ILE A 242 15.32 -6.13 19.68
C ILE A 242 13.87 -6.13 20.19
N ILE A 243 12.97 -6.94 19.62
CA ILE A 243 11.59 -7.03 20.11
C ILE A 243 11.56 -7.67 21.51
N GLU A 244 12.37 -8.69 21.79
CA GLU A 244 12.46 -9.37 23.09
C GLU A 244 13.05 -8.45 24.18
N ILE A 245 14.06 -7.65 23.85
CA ILE A 245 14.69 -6.68 24.76
C ILE A 245 13.76 -5.48 24.99
N ALA A 246 13.05 -5.00 23.97
CA ALA A 246 12.16 -3.84 24.09
C ALA A 246 10.76 -4.18 24.63
N PHE A 247 10.31 -5.43 24.47
CA PHE A 247 9.01 -5.92 24.90
C PHE A 247 9.11 -7.40 25.30
N PRO A 248 9.17 -7.73 26.61
CA PRO A 248 9.16 -9.11 27.13
C PRO A 248 7.89 -9.92 26.79
N SER A 249 7.01 -9.40 25.93
CA SER A 249 5.59 -9.74 25.85
C SER A 249 5.16 -10.40 24.53
N ILE A 250 6.03 -10.74 23.58
CA ILE A 250 5.56 -11.44 22.37
C ILE A 250 4.95 -12.81 22.72
N LYS A 251 5.60 -13.57 23.62
CA LYS A 251 5.11 -14.89 24.04
C LYS A 251 3.80 -14.77 24.80
N THR A 252 3.68 -13.81 25.72
CA THR A 252 2.42 -13.53 26.41
C THR A 252 1.35 -13.08 25.43
N ARG A 253 1.67 -12.20 24.47
CA ARG A 253 0.70 -11.71 23.46
C ARG A 253 0.24 -12.75 22.45
N ALA A 254 1.08 -13.71 22.09
CA ALA A 254 0.68 -14.82 21.23
C ALA A 254 -0.27 -15.76 21.97
N VAL A 255 0.00 -16.02 23.25
CA VAL A 255 -0.92 -16.71 24.15
C VAL A 255 -2.21 -15.89 24.31
N ASP A 256 -2.12 -14.59 24.59
CA ASP A 256 -3.27 -13.69 24.69
C ASP A 256 -4.11 -13.70 23.41
N ALA A 257 -3.52 -13.68 22.22
CA ALA A 257 -4.28 -13.72 20.97
C ALA A 257 -5.02 -15.06 20.76
N VAL A 258 -4.43 -16.18 21.20
CA VAL A 258 -5.08 -17.50 21.16
C VAL A 258 -6.18 -17.57 22.22
N THR A 259 -5.91 -17.07 23.43
CA THR A 259 -6.87 -16.97 24.53
C THR A 259 -8.05 -16.07 24.16
N GLU A 260 -7.79 -14.88 23.61
CA GLU A 260 -8.77 -13.92 23.07
C GLU A 260 -9.64 -14.57 21.99
N LEU A 261 -9.07 -15.41 21.12
CA LEU A 261 -9.84 -16.12 20.10
C LEU A 261 -10.71 -17.23 20.71
N SER A 262 -10.21 -17.98 21.69
CA SER A 262 -10.97 -19.02 22.39
C SER A 262 -12.06 -18.45 23.30
N GLU A 263 -11.84 -17.26 23.85
CA GLU A 263 -12.75 -16.58 24.76
C GLU A 263 -13.63 -15.56 24.06
N TYR A 264 -13.51 -15.37 22.74
CA TYR A 264 -14.26 -14.36 21.98
C TYR A 264 -15.79 -14.41 22.23
N GLN A 265 -16.36 -15.61 22.42
CA GLN A 265 -17.79 -15.75 22.72
C GLN A 265 -18.16 -15.32 24.15
N SER A 266 -17.23 -15.38 25.10
CA SER A 266 -17.42 -15.03 26.52
C SER A 266 -16.92 -13.64 26.89
N ASP A 267 -15.84 -13.17 26.26
CA ASP A 267 -15.29 -11.82 26.38
C ASP A 267 -14.68 -11.39 25.04
N ASN A 268 -15.33 -10.44 24.38
CA ASN A 268 -14.85 -9.86 23.13
C ASN A 268 -14.20 -8.48 23.31
N ASN A 269 -14.04 -7.98 24.54
CA ASN A 269 -13.52 -6.64 24.83
C ASN A 269 -11.98 -6.57 24.75
N THR A 270 -11.42 -7.05 23.64
CA THR A 270 -9.99 -7.13 23.38
C THR A 270 -9.65 -6.56 22.02
N SER A 271 -8.36 -6.34 21.72
CA SER A 271 -7.96 -5.75 20.44
C SER A 271 -8.26 -6.67 19.25
N LEU A 272 -8.19 -8.00 19.42
CA LEU A 272 -8.60 -8.95 18.39
C LEU A 272 -10.13 -9.09 18.36
N GLY A 273 -10.76 -9.19 19.55
CA GLY A 273 -12.21 -9.29 19.69
C GLY A 273 -12.96 -8.11 19.06
N ALA A 274 -12.46 -6.89 19.21
CA ALA A 274 -13.01 -5.69 18.56
C ALA A 274 -12.98 -5.78 17.02
N ARG A 275 -11.89 -6.29 16.42
CA ARG A 275 -11.80 -6.46 14.97
C ARG A 275 -12.76 -7.53 14.45
N LEU A 276 -12.79 -8.68 15.13
CA LEU A 276 -13.72 -9.76 14.79
C LEU A 276 -15.18 -9.30 14.92
N SER A 277 -15.50 -8.56 15.98
CA SER A 277 -16.83 -7.95 16.18
C SER A 277 -17.18 -7.01 15.03
N MET A 278 -16.28 -6.09 14.65
CA MET A 278 -16.48 -5.19 13.50
C MET A 278 -16.65 -5.94 12.18
N TRP A 279 -15.89 -7.02 11.97
CA TRP A 279 -16.00 -7.84 10.76
C TRP A 279 -17.32 -8.61 10.72
N HIS A 280 -17.76 -9.17 11.85
CA HIS A 280 -19.01 -9.90 11.94
C HIS A 280 -20.21 -8.97 11.69
N THR A 281 -20.25 -7.80 12.32
CA THR A 281 -21.33 -6.82 12.07
C THR A 281 -21.25 -6.25 10.66
N GLY A 282 -20.05 -6.01 10.12
CA GLY A 282 -19.85 -5.61 8.72
C GLY A 282 -20.37 -6.64 7.72
N LEU A 283 -20.11 -7.93 7.92
CA LEU A 283 -20.66 -8.99 7.07
C LEU A 283 -22.20 -9.06 7.12
N TYR A 284 -22.78 -8.81 8.29
CA TYR A 284 -24.22 -8.78 8.45
C TYR A 284 -24.87 -7.58 7.76
N GLU A 285 -24.21 -6.42 7.81
CA GLU A 285 -24.61 -5.24 7.04
C GLU A 285 -24.58 -5.55 5.53
N ILE A 286 -23.51 -6.18 5.02
CA ILE A 286 -23.34 -6.49 3.59
C ILE A 286 -24.48 -7.39 3.10
N TYR A 287 -24.86 -8.37 3.93
CA TYR A 287 -25.95 -9.28 3.64
C TYR A 287 -27.31 -8.56 3.59
N ARG A 288 -27.57 -7.64 4.52
CA ARG A 288 -28.84 -6.90 4.60
C ARG A 288 -28.94 -5.76 3.58
N HIS A 289 -27.84 -5.12 3.24
CA HIS A 289 -27.78 -3.97 2.35
C HIS A 289 -26.75 -4.16 1.22
N PRO A 290 -26.98 -5.12 0.30
CA PRO A 290 -26.00 -5.48 -0.72
C PRO A 290 -25.69 -4.36 -1.72
N THR A 291 -26.50 -3.30 -1.78
CA THR A 291 -26.30 -2.12 -2.62
C THR A 291 -25.46 -1.01 -1.95
N GLY A 292 -25.06 -1.20 -0.70
CA GLY A 292 -24.38 -0.19 0.10
C GLY A 292 -25.32 0.86 0.70
N VAL A 293 -24.78 1.61 1.66
CA VAL A 293 -25.47 2.63 2.48
C VAL A 293 -24.59 3.86 2.69
N SER A 294 -25.16 4.95 3.22
CA SER A 294 -24.36 6.12 3.62
C SER A 294 -23.45 5.80 4.82
N ALA A 295 -22.42 6.61 5.07
CA ALA A 295 -21.53 6.39 6.21
C ALA A 295 -22.25 6.49 7.55
N GLN A 296 -23.17 7.44 7.71
CA GLN A 296 -24.04 7.57 8.88
C GLN A 296 -24.93 6.34 9.07
N GLN A 297 -25.65 5.93 8.01
CA GLN A 297 -26.50 4.74 8.07
C GLN A 297 -25.70 3.50 8.45
N ARG A 298 -24.51 3.33 7.87
CA ARG A 298 -23.61 2.23 8.25
C ARG A 298 -23.26 2.30 9.74
N TYR A 299 -22.88 3.46 10.25
CA TYR A 299 -22.54 3.61 11.66
C TYR A 299 -23.70 3.21 12.57
N ASP A 300 -24.92 3.70 12.29
CA ASP A 300 -26.11 3.39 13.09
C ASP A 300 -26.46 1.89 13.06
N ILE A 301 -26.40 1.28 11.87
CA ILE A 301 -26.61 -0.16 11.68
C ILE A 301 -25.58 -0.97 12.46
N LEU A 302 -24.29 -0.63 12.35
CA LEU A 302 -23.23 -1.37 13.02
C LEU A 302 -23.25 -1.17 14.53
N LEU A 303 -23.64 0.01 15.01
CA LEU A 303 -23.81 0.29 16.44
C LEU A 303 -24.92 -0.59 17.03
N GLN A 304 -26.08 -0.66 16.35
CA GLN A 304 -27.18 -1.54 16.75
C GLN A 304 -26.74 -3.01 16.76
N LEU A 305 -26.10 -3.47 15.68
CA LEU A 305 -25.60 -4.84 15.59
C LEU A 305 -24.54 -5.16 16.64
N MET A 306 -23.71 -4.18 17.02
CA MET A 306 -22.72 -4.36 18.07
C MET A 306 -23.40 -4.62 19.42
N GLN A 307 -24.45 -3.85 19.72
CA GLN A 307 -25.23 -4.02 20.95
C GLN A 307 -25.98 -5.35 20.96
N GLU A 308 -26.59 -5.72 19.84
CA GLU A 308 -27.43 -6.93 19.74
C GLU A 308 -26.63 -8.23 19.65
N LYS A 309 -25.46 -8.22 18.99
CA LYS A 309 -24.74 -9.45 18.60
C LYS A 309 -23.33 -9.55 19.14
N GLU A 310 -22.73 -8.43 19.54
CA GLU A 310 -21.33 -8.36 19.98
C GLU A 310 -21.19 -7.74 21.37
N GLN A 311 -22.19 -7.94 22.24
CA GLN A 311 -22.15 -7.55 23.66
C GLN A 311 -21.84 -6.06 23.90
N GLY A 312 -22.09 -5.19 22.90
CA GLY A 312 -21.77 -3.78 22.99
C GLY A 312 -20.28 -3.48 23.06
N ASN A 313 -19.43 -4.27 22.38
CA ASN A 313 -17.97 -4.13 22.38
C ASN A 313 -17.51 -2.65 22.24
N PRO A 314 -16.97 -2.03 23.32
CA PRO A 314 -16.70 -0.59 23.34
C PRO A 314 -15.53 -0.22 22.43
N GLU A 315 -14.54 -1.10 22.31
CA GLU A 315 -13.40 -0.92 21.40
C GLU A 315 -13.84 -1.01 19.93
N GLY A 316 -14.77 -1.92 19.60
CA GLY A 316 -15.39 -2.02 18.28
C GLY A 316 -16.16 -0.73 17.91
N ILE A 317 -17.00 -0.25 18.83
CA ILE A 317 -17.78 0.99 18.65
C ILE A 317 -16.88 2.20 18.44
N ARG A 318 -15.80 2.32 19.23
CA ARG A 318 -14.85 3.44 19.09
C ARG A 318 -14.15 3.46 17.73
N ASN A 319 -13.84 2.29 17.17
CA ASN A 319 -13.05 2.18 15.95
C ASN A 319 -13.88 2.17 14.65
N MET A 320 -15.12 1.66 14.69
CA MET A 320 -15.97 1.55 13.49
C MET A 320 -16.36 2.89 12.85
N VAL A 321 -16.23 4.00 13.60
CA VAL A 321 -16.38 5.37 13.09
C VAL A 321 -15.39 5.67 11.96
N TYR A 322 -14.19 5.10 12.03
CA TYR A 322 -13.12 5.35 11.06
C TYR A 322 -13.17 4.35 9.90
N HIS A 323 -13.07 3.05 10.20
CA HIS A 323 -13.08 1.95 9.23
C HIS A 323 -13.14 0.58 9.94
N LEU A 324 -13.55 -0.45 9.20
CA LEU A 324 -13.70 -1.83 9.68
C LEU A 324 -12.42 -2.67 9.64
N HIS A 325 -11.27 -2.06 9.34
CA HIS A 325 -9.97 -2.74 9.36
C HIS A 325 -9.89 -3.96 8.43
N ASN A 326 -10.58 -3.89 7.30
CA ASN A 326 -10.50 -4.86 6.21
C ASN A 326 -11.02 -4.18 4.95
N ASP A 327 -10.19 -4.05 3.91
CA ASP A 327 -10.56 -3.35 2.68
C ASP A 327 -11.81 -3.92 2.02
N LEU A 328 -12.00 -5.24 2.06
CA LEU A 328 -13.14 -5.90 1.43
C LEU A 328 -14.43 -5.63 2.20
N ILE A 329 -14.42 -5.82 3.52
CA ILE A 329 -15.60 -5.56 4.36
C ILE A 329 -15.92 -4.06 4.37
N GLU A 330 -14.92 -3.19 4.47
CA GLU A 330 -15.11 -1.74 4.39
C GLU A 330 -15.75 -1.34 3.05
N THR A 331 -15.19 -1.83 1.94
CA THR A 331 -15.68 -1.48 0.60
C THR A 331 -17.09 -1.99 0.39
N MET A 332 -17.35 -3.26 0.72
CA MET A 332 -18.65 -3.88 0.52
C MET A 332 -19.72 -3.25 1.42
N SER A 333 -19.37 -2.89 2.66
CA SER A 333 -20.33 -2.34 3.62
C SER A 333 -20.75 -0.90 3.38
N LEU A 334 -19.98 -0.16 2.59
CA LEU A 334 -20.37 1.19 2.18
C LEU A 334 -20.87 1.20 0.75
N GLN A 335 -20.09 0.64 -0.17
CA GLN A 335 -20.29 0.79 -1.60
C GLN A 335 -21.11 -0.36 -2.22
N GLY A 336 -21.35 -1.43 -1.45
CA GLY A 336 -22.12 -2.60 -1.87
C GLY A 336 -21.26 -3.76 -2.38
N ALA A 337 -21.90 -4.92 -2.53
CA ALA A 337 -21.23 -6.18 -2.86
C ALA A 337 -20.51 -6.14 -4.22
N ILE A 338 -21.06 -5.39 -5.20
CA ILE A 338 -20.45 -5.20 -6.53
C ILE A 338 -19.07 -4.53 -6.40
N SER A 339 -18.92 -3.57 -5.49
CA SER A 339 -17.66 -2.88 -5.25
C SER A 339 -16.60 -3.81 -4.66
N GLY A 340 -17.01 -4.78 -3.83
CA GLY A 340 -16.13 -5.86 -3.37
C GLY A 340 -15.62 -6.74 -4.52
N VAL A 341 -16.50 -7.09 -5.47
CA VAL A 341 -16.09 -7.82 -6.69
C VAL A 341 -15.13 -7.01 -7.54
N ILE A 342 -15.34 -5.69 -7.66
CA ILE A 342 -14.42 -4.79 -8.35
C ILE A 342 -13.05 -4.77 -7.67
N LEU A 343 -12.99 -4.71 -6.33
CA LEU A 343 -11.74 -4.74 -5.56
C LEU A 343 -10.98 -6.07 -5.75
N LEU A 344 -11.69 -7.21 -5.66
CA LEU A 344 -11.10 -8.52 -5.94
C LEU A 344 -10.59 -8.62 -7.39
N GLY A 345 -11.35 -8.04 -8.33
CA GLY A 345 -10.95 -7.91 -9.72
C GLY A 345 -9.70 -7.04 -9.89
N LEU A 346 -9.53 -5.98 -9.11
CA LEU A 346 -8.31 -5.17 -9.08
C LEU A 346 -7.11 -5.98 -8.58
N TYR A 347 -7.26 -6.76 -7.50
CA TYR A 347 -6.21 -7.66 -7.04
C TYR A 347 -5.83 -8.69 -8.10
N ALA A 348 -6.82 -9.31 -8.75
CA ALA A 348 -6.59 -10.24 -9.85
C ALA A 348 -5.91 -9.56 -11.06
N ALA A 349 -6.31 -8.33 -11.39
CA ALA A 349 -5.70 -7.54 -12.47
C ALA A 349 -4.24 -7.18 -12.19
N MET A 350 -3.89 -6.87 -10.94
CA MET A 350 -2.51 -6.66 -10.51
C MET A 350 -1.66 -7.92 -10.69
N LEU A 351 -2.16 -9.07 -10.23
CA LEU A 351 -1.48 -10.35 -10.39
C LEU A 351 -1.34 -10.73 -11.87
N PHE A 352 -2.40 -10.53 -12.67
CA PHE A 352 -2.37 -10.76 -14.11
C PHE A 352 -1.37 -9.84 -14.82
N TYR A 353 -1.34 -8.56 -14.46
CA TYR A 353 -0.39 -7.58 -14.99
C TYR A 353 1.06 -8.02 -14.75
N VAL A 354 1.37 -8.40 -13.51
CA VAL A 354 2.72 -8.87 -13.16
C VAL A 354 3.06 -10.19 -13.85
N HIS A 355 2.10 -11.10 -13.96
CA HIS A 355 2.26 -12.39 -14.64
C HIS A 355 2.57 -12.24 -16.12
N ARG A 356 1.75 -11.48 -16.85
CA ARG A 356 1.92 -11.27 -18.30
C ARG A 356 3.21 -10.55 -18.65
N LYS A 357 3.69 -9.69 -17.76
CA LYS A 357 4.98 -9.01 -17.93
C LYS A 357 6.20 -9.90 -17.62
N ARG A 358 5.99 -11.18 -17.27
CA ARG A 358 7.04 -12.13 -16.82
C ARG A 358 7.84 -11.58 -15.63
N VAL A 359 7.24 -10.72 -14.82
CA VAL A 359 7.86 -10.14 -13.60
C VAL A 359 7.41 -10.92 -12.36
N LEU A 360 6.99 -12.18 -12.56
CA LEU A 360 6.17 -12.94 -11.63
C LEU A 360 6.75 -13.07 -10.22
N SER A 361 8.06 -13.19 -10.09
CA SER A 361 8.66 -13.30 -8.75
C SER A 361 8.72 -11.92 -8.09
N CYS A 362 9.59 -11.02 -8.56
CA CYS A 362 9.95 -9.84 -7.76
C CYS A 362 8.82 -8.80 -7.66
N ALA A 363 8.11 -8.46 -8.74
CA ALA A 363 7.08 -7.42 -8.64
C ALA A 363 5.83 -7.88 -7.87
N THR A 364 5.49 -9.17 -7.94
CA THR A 364 4.40 -9.74 -7.15
C THR A 364 4.72 -9.61 -5.66
N MET A 365 5.94 -9.98 -5.27
CA MET A 365 6.39 -9.92 -3.88
C MET A 365 6.51 -8.49 -3.37
N PHE A 366 7.05 -7.57 -4.17
CA PHE A 366 7.39 -6.22 -3.70
C PHE A 366 6.25 -5.20 -3.84
N VAL A 367 5.18 -5.49 -4.58
CA VAL A 367 4.06 -4.53 -4.76
C VAL A 367 2.71 -5.19 -4.56
N CYS A 368 2.45 -6.35 -5.16
CA CYS A 368 1.11 -6.96 -5.06
C CYS A 368 0.84 -7.58 -3.69
N ALA A 369 1.79 -8.37 -3.17
CA ALA A 369 1.62 -9.06 -1.89
C ALA A 369 1.41 -8.11 -0.70
N PRO A 370 2.18 -7.01 -0.53
CA PRO A 370 1.92 -6.06 0.55
C PRO A 370 0.53 -5.44 0.46
N VAL A 371 0.09 -5.01 -0.72
CA VAL A 371 -1.24 -4.39 -0.92
C VAL A 371 -2.36 -5.36 -0.55
N ILE A 372 -2.28 -6.62 -1.01
CA ILE A 372 -3.29 -7.64 -0.71
C ILE A 372 -3.25 -8.02 0.78
N LEU A 373 -2.08 -8.36 1.31
CA LEU A 373 -1.95 -8.86 2.69
C LEU A 373 -2.27 -7.78 3.73
N PHE A 374 -1.85 -6.54 3.52
CA PHE A 374 -2.22 -5.44 4.42
C PHE A 374 -3.72 -5.10 4.29
N GLY A 375 -4.30 -5.16 3.09
CA GLY A 375 -5.74 -4.89 2.89
C GLY A 375 -6.67 -5.95 3.50
N LEU A 376 -6.17 -7.17 3.73
CA LEU A 376 -6.93 -8.21 4.44
C LEU A 376 -7.07 -7.94 5.94
N VAL A 377 -6.18 -7.13 6.53
CA VAL A 377 -6.12 -6.88 7.97
C VAL A 377 -6.27 -5.41 8.35
N ASP A 378 -6.42 -4.54 7.35
CA ASP A 378 -6.62 -3.11 7.50
C ASP A 378 -7.29 -2.50 6.26
N THR A 379 -7.60 -1.21 6.31
CA THR A 379 -8.30 -0.50 5.23
C THR A 379 -7.34 0.46 4.52
N LEU A 380 -6.73 0.03 3.42
CA LEU A 380 -5.78 0.83 2.65
C LEU A 380 -6.47 1.79 1.67
N PHE A 381 -7.56 1.36 1.03
CA PHE A 381 -8.18 2.08 -0.09
C PHE A 381 -8.99 3.33 0.33
N ILE A 382 -9.21 3.49 1.64
CA ILE A 382 -9.73 4.74 2.23
C ILE A 382 -8.65 5.80 2.37
N HIS A 383 -7.36 5.44 2.38
CA HIS A 383 -6.27 6.37 2.61
C HIS A 383 -5.72 6.96 1.30
N ASP A 384 -5.91 8.25 1.11
CA ASP A 384 -5.48 8.96 -0.10
C ASP A 384 -3.95 8.96 -0.29
N ARG A 385 -3.18 9.04 0.80
CA ARG A 385 -1.71 8.87 0.78
C ARG A 385 -1.29 7.50 0.26
N PHE A 386 -2.02 6.46 0.64
CA PHE A 386 -1.77 5.09 0.18
C PHE A 386 -2.02 4.96 -1.31
N ILE A 387 -3.14 5.51 -1.82
CA ILE A 387 -3.46 5.46 -3.26
C ILE A 387 -2.38 6.14 -4.11
N VAL A 388 -1.85 7.29 -3.68
CA VAL A 388 -0.72 7.95 -4.37
C VAL A 388 0.50 7.03 -4.40
N MET A 389 0.91 6.49 -3.24
CA MET A 389 2.04 5.56 -3.15
C MET A 389 1.85 4.33 -4.05
N PHE A 390 0.66 3.73 -4.00
CA PHE A 390 0.28 2.54 -4.76
C PHE A 390 0.38 2.78 -6.27
N ILE A 391 -0.19 3.87 -6.78
CA ILE A 391 -0.13 4.23 -8.21
C ILE A 391 1.31 4.48 -8.64
N VAL A 392 2.10 5.19 -7.83
CA VAL A 392 3.52 5.44 -8.11
C VAL A 392 4.31 4.12 -8.15
N CYS A 393 4.06 3.17 -7.26
CA CYS A 393 4.67 1.85 -7.30
C CYS A 393 4.36 1.11 -8.60
N LEU A 394 3.11 1.14 -9.07
CA LEU A 394 2.73 0.55 -10.37
C LEU A 394 3.46 1.22 -11.55
N VAL A 395 3.57 2.55 -11.52
CA VAL A 395 4.31 3.36 -12.51
C VAL A 395 5.80 3.00 -12.52
N ILE A 396 6.44 2.88 -11.36
CA ILE A 396 7.84 2.47 -11.22
C ILE A 396 8.05 1.04 -11.74
N CYS A 397 7.12 0.13 -11.42
CA CYS A 397 7.16 -1.25 -11.92
C CYS A 397 7.11 -1.30 -13.45
N ALA A 398 6.33 -0.44 -14.10
CA ALA A 398 6.36 -0.30 -15.55
C ALA A 398 7.74 0.21 -16.05
N GLY A 399 8.33 1.20 -15.37
CA GLY A 399 9.65 1.80 -15.69
C GLY A 399 10.83 0.83 -15.72
N LEU A 400 10.90 -0.06 -14.74
CA LEU A 400 12.07 -0.92 -14.52
C LEU A 400 12.08 -2.19 -15.39
N GLN A 401 10.94 -2.57 -15.98
CA GLN A 401 10.81 -3.76 -16.84
C GLN A 401 11.76 -3.76 -18.03
N ARG A 402 12.11 -2.59 -18.58
CA ARG A 402 12.98 -2.50 -19.75
C ARG A 402 14.43 -2.88 -19.47
N VAL A 403 14.91 -2.72 -18.23
CA VAL A 403 16.31 -3.02 -17.89
C VAL A 403 16.55 -4.54 -17.86
N LYS A 404 15.58 -5.31 -17.38
CA LYS A 404 15.69 -6.77 -17.30
C LYS A 404 15.59 -7.46 -18.67
N GLN A 405 14.90 -6.85 -19.64
CA GLN A 405 14.80 -7.37 -21.01
C GLN A 405 16.00 -7.02 -21.90
N ALA A 406 16.85 -6.07 -21.48
CA ALA A 406 18.05 -5.64 -22.21
C ALA A 406 19.34 -6.28 -21.69
N GLN A 407 19.26 -7.20 -20.73
CA GLN A 407 20.39 -8.04 -20.32
C GLN A 407 20.35 -9.32 -21.16
N PRO A 408 21.38 -9.60 -21.97
CA PRO A 408 21.45 -10.80 -22.80
C PRO A 408 21.49 -12.09 -21.97
#